data_AF-A0A3B8K2T6-F1
#
_entry.id   AF-A0A3B8K2T6-F1
#
_cell.length_a   1.000
_cell.length_b   1.000
_cell.length_c   1.000
_cell.angle_alpha   90.00
_cell.angle_beta   90.00
_cell.angle_gamma   90.00
#
_symmetry.space_group_name_H-M   'P 1'
#
loop_
_entity.id
_entity.type
_entity.pdbx_description
1 polymer ?
#
loop_
_entity_poly.entity_id
_entity_poly.type
_entity_poly.pdbx_seq_one_letter_code
_entity_poly.pdbx_strand_id
1 'polypeptide(L)' 'MELNCCKQEEKLLGRIEDLRKQLNKNINIMSNTPRSCPKTYEISRELDRLIYQYMTRDPNTF' A
#
# COMPACT_ATOMS: atom_id res chain seq x y z
N MET A 1 -16.08 6.99 21.34
CA MET A 1 -16.04 5.90 20.34
C MET A 1 -14.70 5.93 19.59
N GLU A 2 -13.57 5.83 20.30
CA GLU A 2 -12.24 6.09 19.71
C GLU A 2 -11.50 4.82 19.24
N LEU A 3 -11.97 3.63 19.65
CA LEU A 3 -11.24 2.37 19.45
C LEU A 3 -11.29 1.78 18.03
N ASN A 4 -12.15 2.33 17.15
CA ASN A 4 -12.35 1.81 15.79
C ASN A 4 -11.50 2.51 14.72
N CYS A 5 -11.01 3.72 14.99
CA CYS A 5 -10.19 4.46 14.02
C CYS A 5 -8.79 3.84 13.91
N CYS A 6 -8.12 3.61 15.05
CA CYS A 6 -6.79 3.00 15.10
C CYS A 6 -6.78 1.60 14.44
N LYS A 7 -7.81 0.78 14.67
CA LYS A 7 -7.90 -0.56 14.06
C LYS A 7 -8.07 -0.54 12.55
N GLN A 8 -8.71 0.50 11.99
CA GLN A 8 -8.82 0.64 10.53
C GLN A 8 -7.53 1.18 9.92
N GLU A 9 -6.84 2.07 10.63
CA GLU A 9 -5.55 2.59 10.24
C GLU A 9 -4.47 1.50 10.26
N GLU A 10 -4.37 0.71 11.32
CA GLU A 10 -3.45 -0.44 11.43
C GLU A 10 -3.68 -1.47 10.31
N LYS A 11 -4.94 -1.73 9.96
CA LYS A 11 -5.28 -2.62 8.83
C LYS A 11 -4.83 -2.05 7.49
N LEU A 12 -4.98 -0.74 7.30
CA LEU A 12 -4.61 -0.07 6.07
C LEU A 12 -3.08 -0.04 5.91
N LEU A 13 -2.37 0.33 6.97
CA LEU A 13 -0.91 0.30 7.04
C LEU A 13 -0.35 -1.11 6.84
N GLY A 14 -0.95 -2.12 7.48
CA GLY A 14 -0.55 -3.52 7.29
C GLY A 14 -0.70 -3.99 5.85
N ARG A 15 -1.75 -3.55 5.15
CA ARG A 15 -1.96 -3.90 3.74
C ARG A 15 -1.01 -3.15 2.80
N ILE A 16 -0.67 -1.90 3.11
CA ILE A 16 0.38 -1.14 2.41
C ILE A 16 1.74 -1.86 2.54
N GLU A 17 2.09 -2.32 3.74
CA GLU A 17 3.36 -3.02 3.98
C GLU A 17 3.41 -4.38 3.25
N ASP A 18 2.30 -5.12 3.24
CA ASP A 18 2.21 -6.39 2.52
C ASP A 18 2.40 -6.21 1.00
N LEU A 19 1.71 -5.24 0.41
CA LEU A 19 1.86 -4.92 -1.02
C LEU A 19 3.29 -4.47 -1.35
N ARG A 20 3.93 -3.69 -0.47
CA ARG A 20 5.35 -3.30 -0.61
C ARG A 20 6.28 -4.52 -0.58
N LYS A 21 6.03 -5.49 0.32
CA LYS A 21 6.79 -6.75 0.37
C LYS A 21 6.58 -7.58 -0.90
N GLN A 22 5.36 -7.64 -1.43
CA GLN A 22 5.06 -8.33 -2.68
C GLN A 22 5.77 -7.67 -3.87
N LEU A 23 5.80 -6.34 -3.96
CA LEU A 23 6.57 -5.64 -4.99
C LEU A 23 8.06 -5.97 -4.88
N ASN A 24 8.65 -5.84 -3.69
CA ASN A 24 10.07 -6.12 -3.48
C ASN A 24 10.45 -7.58 -3.80
N LYS A 25 9.55 -8.55 -3.60
CA LYS A 25 9.78 -9.94 -4.01
C LYS A 25 9.75 -10.13 -5.53
N ASN A 26 8.93 -9.35 -6.24
CA ASN A 26 8.78 -9.44 -7.70
C ASN A 26 9.79 -8.55 -8.45
N ILE A 27 10.41 -7.58 -7.77
CA ILE A 27 11.54 -6.80 -8.28
C ILE A 27 12.80 -7.66 -8.13
N ASN A 28 13.48 -7.93 -9.24
CA ASN A 28 14.77 -8.57 -9.18
C ASN A 28 15.79 -7.56 -8.63
N ILE A 29 16.29 -7.81 -7.42
CA ILE A 29 17.24 -6.96 -6.67
C ILE A 29 18.48 -6.62 -7.51
N MET A 30 18.91 -7.52 -8.41
CA MET A 30 20.05 -7.28 -9.31
C MET A 30 19.76 -6.29 -10.44
N SER A 31 18.50 -6.17 -10.86
CA SER A 31 18.14 -5.33 -12.00
C SER A 31 17.46 -4.02 -11.59
N ASN A 32 16.98 -3.90 -10.35
CA ASN A 32 16.09 -2.82 -9.87
C ASN A 32 14.92 -2.48 -10.80
N THR A 33 14.72 -3.29 -11.85
CA THR A 33 13.70 -3.05 -12.84
C THR A 33 12.52 -3.90 -12.42
N PRO A 34 11.34 -3.30 -12.25
CA PRO A 34 10.13 -4.10 -12.20
C PRO A 34 10.12 -4.92 -13.49
N ARG A 35 10.17 -6.26 -13.35
CA ARG A 35 9.95 -7.15 -14.49
C ARG A 35 8.64 -6.67 -15.10
N SER A 36 8.60 -6.34 -16.40
CA SER A 36 7.43 -5.84 -17.13
C SER A 36 6.30 -6.87 -17.12
N CYS A 37 5.75 -7.09 -15.94
CA CYS A 37 4.80 -8.10 -15.59
C CYS A 37 3.56 -7.33 -15.17
N PRO A 38 2.41 -7.56 -15.82
CA PRO A 38 1.15 -6.91 -15.47
C PRO A 38 0.85 -6.96 -13.97
N LYS A 39 1.26 -8.03 -13.30
CA LYS A 39 1.14 -8.23 -11.85
C LYS A 39 1.88 -7.17 -11.03
N THR A 40 3.10 -6.78 -11.41
CA THR A 40 3.87 -5.75 -10.70
C THR A 40 3.20 -4.39 -10.85
N TYR A 41 2.67 -4.08 -12.03
CA TYR A 41 1.93 -2.85 -12.29
C TYR A 41 0.62 -2.79 -11.48
N GLU A 42 -0.13 -3.88 -11.41
CA GLU A 42 -1.35 -3.97 -10.59
C GLU A 42 -1.07 -3.74 -9.10
N ILE A 43 0.00 -4.36 -8.57
CA ILE A 43 0.37 -4.20 -7.16
C ILE A 43 0.83 -2.76 -6.89
N SER A 44 1.63 -2.15 -7.76
CA SER A 44 2.01 -0.72 -7.63
C SER A 44 0.78 0.19 -7.64
N ARG A 45 -0.16 -0.05 -8.56
CA ARG A 45 -1.40 0.73 -8.66
C ARG A 45 -2.28 0.60 -7.42
N GLU A 46 -2.38 -0.59 -6.84
CA GLU A 46 -3.14 -0.80 -5.59
C GLU A 46 -2.44 -0.14 -4.39
N LEU A 47 -1.10 -0.15 -4.35
CA LEU A 47 -0.32 0.54 -3.33
C LEU A 47 -0.54 2.06 -3.38
N ASP A 48 -0.42 2.68 -4.56
CA ASP A 48 -0.66 4.11 -4.75
C ASP A 48 -2.08 4.51 -4.33
N ARG A 49 -3.08 3.67 -4.64
CA ARG A 49 -4.47 3.91 -4.23
C ARG A 49 -4.63 3.90 -2.70
N LEU A 50 -3.99 2.97 -2.00
CA LEU A 50 -4.08 2.87 -0.54
C LEU A 50 -3.33 4.01 0.15
N ILE A 51 -2.18 4.43 -0.39
CA ILE A 51 -1.43 5.59 0.10
C ILE A 51 -2.26 6.85 -0.11
N TYR A 52 -2.86 7.02 -1.29
CA TYR A 52 -3.77 8.13 -1.55
C TYR A 52 -4.93 8.14 -0.56
N GLN A 53 -5.59 7.00 -0.35
CA GLN A 53 -6.67 6.87 0.63
C GLN A 53 -6.24 7.20 2.06
N TYR A 54 -5.00 6.87 2.45
CA TYR A 54 -4.42 7.27 3.73
C TYR A 54 -4.20 8.78 3.80
N MET A 55 -3.64 9.38 2.76
CA MET A 55 -3.33 10.82 2.72
C MET A 55 -4.57 11.70 2.60
N THR A 56 -5.63 11.22 1.93
CA THR A 56 -6.91 11.93 1.79
C THR A 56 -7.90 11.61 2.91
N ARG A 57 -7.55 10.75 3.87
CA ARG A 57 -8.30 10.67 5.12
C ARG A 57 -8.03 11.96 5.87
N ASP A 58 -8.93 12.92 5.66
CA ASP A 58 -8.94 14.20 6.35
C ASP A 58 -8.93 13.98 7.88
N PRO A 59 -7.93 14.49 8.63
CA PRO A 59 -7.94 14.41 10.09
C PRO A 59 -9.05 15.27 10.72
N ASN A 60 -9.75 16.09 9.93
CA ASN A 60 -10.78 17.03 10.38
C ASN A 60 -12.22 16.63 10.02
N THR A 61 -12.47 15.41 9.54
CA THR A 61 -13.86 14.89 9.45
C THR A 61 -14.21 14.14 10.73
N PHE A 62 -14.34 14.89 11.84
CA PHE A 62 -14.90 14.45 13.11
C PHE A 62 -16.01 15.41 13.54
#